data_AF-A0AAU8H284-F1
#
_entry.id   AF-A0AAU8H284-F1
#
_cell.length_a   1.000
_cell.length_b   1.000
_cell.length_c   1.000
_cell.angle_alpha   90.00
_cell.angle_beta   90.00
_cell.angle_gamma   90.00
#
_symmetry.space_group_name_H-M   'P 1'
#
loop_
_entity.id
_entity.type
_entity.pdbx_description
1 polymer ?
#
loop_
_entity_poly.entity_id
_entity_poly.type
_entity_poly.pdbx_seq_one_letter_code
_entity_poly.pdbx_strand_id
1 'polypeptide(L)'
;MPVLSLPKSVRERLGEDAAEAFIEFLKEFEKEIKDDLATRRDIKEIEARIREVEARIREVEARIKEVEARIKEVEANMEVKLARFKVEIIKWVAGFLIAQTAILAGIFAGLLRLFF
;
A
#
# COMPACT_ATOMS: atom_id res chain seq x y z
N MET A 1 -43.37 -11.21 -13.48
CA MET A 1 -43.48 -11.90 -12.18
C MET A 1 -44.17 -13.22 -12.42
N PRO A 2 -43.65 -14.36 -11.95
CA PRO A 2 -44.41 -15.60 -11.99
C PRO A 2 -45.69 -15.43 -11.17
N VAL A 3 -46.84 -15.70 -11.77
CA VAL A 3 -48.12 -15.65 -11.05
C VAL A 3 -48.19 -16.94 -10.23
N LEU A 4 -47.98 -16.83 -8.92
CA LEU A 4 -48.24 -17.92 -7.98
C LEU A 4 -49.72 -18.28 -8.07
N SER A 5 -50.00 -19.43 -8.65
CA SER A 5 -51.34 -19.99 -8.73
C SER A 5 -51.38 -21.34 -8.03
N LEU A 6 -52.43 -21.56 -7.25
CA LEU A 6 -52.64 -22.85 -6.62
C LEU A 6 -53.22 -23.82 -7.64
N PRO A 7 -52.77 -25.10 -7.63
CA PRO A 7 -53.39 -26.14 -8.42
C PRO A 7 -54.89 -26.23 -8.13
N LYS A 8 -55.70 -26.52 -9.16
CA LYS A 8 -57.17 -26.61 -9.03
C LYS A 8 -57.60 -27.55 -7.90
N SER A 9 -56.92 -28.68 -7.73
CA SER A 9 -57.17 -29.65 -6.65
C SER A 9 -56.99 -29.12 -5.24
N VAL A 10 -56.12 -28.11 -5.06
CA VAL A 10 -55.86 -27.45 -3.77
C VAL A 10 -56.91 -26.36 -3.52
N ARG A 11 -57.26 -25.61 -4.56
CA ARG A 11 -58.30 -24.56 -4.53
C ARG A 11 -59.69 -25.14 -4.20
N GLU A 12 -60.01 -26.31 -4.77
CA GLU A 12 -61.28 -26.99 -4.57
C GLU A 12 -61.44 -27.58 -3.15
N ARG A 13 -60.32 -27.94 -2.50
CA ARG A 13 -60.30 -28.49 -1.13
C ARG A 13 -60.26 -27.41 -0.05
N LEU A 14 -59.58 -26.29 -0.30
CA LEU A 14 -59.46 -25.19 0.65
C LEU A 14 -60.62 -24.19 0.57
N GLY A 15 -61.32 -24.13 -0.57
CA GLY A 15 -62.25 -23.05 -0.88
C GLY A 15 -61.54 -21.83 -1.48
N GLU A 16 -62.28 -21.03 -2.25
CA GLU A 16 -61.79 -19.82 -2.93
C GLU A 16 -61.11 -18.85 -1.96
N ASP A 17 -61.80 -18.50 -0.86
CA ASP A 17 -61.32 -17.49 0.10
C ASP A 17 -60.02 -17.91 0.80
N ALA A 18 -59.90 -19.18 1.20
CA ALA A 18 -58.69 -19.69 1.84
C ALA A 18 -57.53 -19.86 0.84
N ALA A 19 -57.83 -20.20 -0.41
CA ALA A 19 -56.84 -20.27 -1.48
C ALA A 19 -56.26 -18.88 -1.80
N GLU A 20 -57.09 -17.83 -1.79
CA GLU A 20 -56.63 -16.45 -1.98
C GLU A 20 -55.73 -15.97 -0.82
N ALA A 21 -56.16 -16.19 0.44
CA ALA A 21 -55.37 -15.83 1.61
C ALA A 21 -54.00 -16.54 1.63
N PHE A 22 -53.94 -17.80 1.20
CA PHE A 22 -52.68 -18.54 1.10
C PHE A 22 -51.76 -18.01 -0.01
N ILE A 23 -52.31 -17.56 -1.15
CA ILE A 23 -51.52 -16.92 -2.22
C ILE A 23 -50.96 -15.58 -1.72
N GLU A 24 -51.73 -14.81 -0.96
CA GLU A 24 -51.27 -13.55 -0.37
C GLU A 24 -50.13 -13.80 0.63
N PHE A 25 -50.27 -14.78 1.52
CA PHE A 25 -49.19 -15.21 2.42
C PHE A 25 -47.93 -15.62 1.66
N LEU A 26 -48.05 -16.43 0.59
CA LEU A 26 -46.89 -16.84 -0.22
C LEU A 26 -46.22 -15.66 -0.93
N LYS A 27 -46.98 -14.63 -1.35
CA LYS A 27 -46.42 -13.41 -1.95
C LYS A 27 -45.66 -12.58 -0.92
N GLU A 28 -46.21 -12.42 0.27
CA GLU A 28 -45.55 -11.72 1.39
C GLU A 28 -44.23 -12.43 1.74
N PHE A 29 -44.29 -13.76 1.88
CA PHE A 29 -43.13 -14.60 2.19
C PHE A 29 -42.07 -14.60 1.08
N GLU A 30 -42.46 -14.68 -0.20
CA GLU A 30 -41.50 -14.59 -1.32
C GLU A 30 -40.80 -13.22 -1.35
N LYS A 31 -41.53 -12.16 -1.04
CA LYS A 31 -40.98 -10.80 -0.98
C LYS A 31 -39.98 -10.66 0.17
N GLU A 32 -40.33 -11.11 1.37
CA GLU A 32 -39.45 -11.08 2.55
C GLU A 32 -38.15 -11.86 2.29
N ILE A 33 -38.24 -13.04 1.68
CA ILE A 33 -37.08 -13.84 1.26
C ILE A 33 -36.23 -13.09 0.23
N LYS A 34 -36.85 -12.49 -0.80
CA LYS A 34 -36.11 -11.78 -1.86
C LYS A 34 -35.38 -10.55 -1.35
N ASP A 35 -35.95 -9.84 -0.37
CA ASP A 35 -35.35 -8.63 0.17
C ASP A 35 -34.12 -8.94 1.06
N ASP A 36 -34.06 -10.12 1.70
CA ASP A 36 -32.96 -10.52 2.59
C ASP A 36 -31.84 -11.32 1.88
N LEU A 37 -32.12 -11.89 0.71
CA LEU A 37 -31.17 -12.73 -0.02
C LEU A 37 -30.35 -11.94 -1.06
N ALA A 38 -29.03 -11.99 -0.90
CA ALA A 38 -28.11 -11.62 -1.97
C ALA A 38 -28.36 -12.50 -3.20
N THR A 39 -28.60 -11.87 -4.35
CA THR A 39 -28.82 -12.58 -5.60
C THR A 39 -27.51 -13.11 -6.18
N ARG A 40 -27.62 -14.06 -7.11
CA ARG A 40 -26.46 -14.53 -7.89
C ARG A 40 -25.73 -13.39 -8.63
N ARG A 41 -26.43 -12.29 -8.93
CA ARG A 41 -25.84 -11.12 -9.57
C ARG A 41 -24.96 -10.36 -8.58
N ASP A 42 -25.44 -10.16 -7.36
CA ASP A 42 -24.72 -9.45 -6.30
C ASP A 42 -23.43 -10.19 -5.94
N ILE A 43 -23.49 -11.52 -5.83
CA ILE A 43 -22.30 -12.35 -5.61
C ILE A 43 -21.27 -12.17 -6.73
N LYS A 44 -21.69 -12.20 -8.00
CA LYS A 44 -20.79 -11.99 -9.14
C LYS A 44 -20.15 -10.61 -9.16
N GLU A 45 -20.90 -9.58 -8.76
CA GLU A 45 -20.38 -8.23 -8.65
C GLU A 45 -19.33 -8.15 -7.54
N ILE A 46 -19.59 -8.75 -6.38
CA ILE A 46 -18.63 -8.84 -5.28
C ILE A 46 -17.36 -9.59 -5.72
N GLU A 47 -17.49 -10.72 -6.40
CA GLU A 47 -16.34 -11.47 -6.94
C GLU A 47 -15.50 -10.63 -7.91
N ALA A 48 -16.14 -9.85 -8.79
CA ALA A 48 -15.45 -8.95 -9.70
C ALA A 48 -14.69 -7.85 -8.95
N ARG A 49 -15.32 -7.24 -7.93
CA ARG A 49 -14.68 -6.24 -7.06
C ARG A 49 -13.53 -6.82 -6.25
N ILE A 50 -13.65 -8.04 -5.76
CA ILE A 50 -12.56 -8.74 -5.07
C ILE A 50 -11.36 -8.90 -6.00
N ARG A 51 -11.57 -9.35 -7.24
CA ARG A 51 -10.48 -9.49 -8.23
C ARG A 51 -9.81 -8.16 -8.56
N GLU A 52 -10.58 -7.08 -8.64
CA GLU A 52 -10.02 -5.73 -8.84
C GLU A 52 -9.15 -5.31 -7.64
N VAL A 53 -9.63 -5.54 -6.42
CA VAL A 53 -8.87 -5.25 -5.20
C VAL A 53 -7.59 -6.07 -5.14
N GLU A 54 -7.64 -7.37 -5.45
CA GLU A 54 -6.45 -8.23 -5.53
C GLU A 54 -5.42 -7.71 -6.54
N ALA A 55 -5.87 -7.26 -7.72
CA ALA A 55 -4.98 -6.68 -8.72
C ALA A 55 -4.30 -5.40 -8.21
N ARG A 56 -5.06 -4.52 -7.54
CA ARG A 56 -4.52 -3.29 -6.93
C ARG A 56 -3.54 -3.58 -5.81
N ILE A 57 -3.79 -4.61 -4.98
CA ILE A 57 -2.85 -5.03 -3.93
C ILE A 57 -1.53 -5.46 -4.56
N ARG A 58 -1.54 -6.27 -5.62
CA ARG A 58 -0.31 -6.69 -6.32
C ARG A 58 0.47 -5.51 -6.91
N GLU A 59 -0.22 -4.51 -7.44
CA GLU A 59 0.42 -3.29 -7.94
C GLU A 59 1.12 -2.52 -6.80
N VAL A 60 0.44 -2.38 -5.66
CA VAL A 60 1.01 -1.73 -4.47
C VAL A 60 2.23 -2.49 -3.96
N GLU A 61 2.18 -3.83 -3.89
CA GLU A 61 3.32 -4.65 -3.50
C GLU A 61 4.52 -4.47 -4.42
N ALA A 62 4.30 -4.38 -5.74
CA ALA A 62 5.37 -4.12 -6.70
C ALA A 62 6.01 -2.74 -6.47
N ARG A 63 5.20 -1.71 -6.24
CA ARG A 63 5.67 -0.35 -5.94
C ARG A 63 6.44 -0.29 -4.62
N ILE A 64 6.02 -1.03 -3.60
CA ILE A 64 6.76 -1.12 -2.33
C ILE A 64 8.16 -1.69 -2.58
N LYS A 65 8.27 -2.79 -3.33
CA LYS A 65 9.58 -3.39 -3.67
C LYS A 65 10.49 -2.43 -4.43
N GLU A 66 9.94 -1.64 -5.36
CA GLU A 66 10.69 -0.61 -6.08
C GLU A 66 11.22 0.47 -5.11
N VAL A 67 10.37 0.95 -4.19
CA VAL A 67 10.77 1.93 -3.18
C VAL A 67 11.86 1.38 -2.26
N GLU A 68 11.74 0.13 -1.80
CA GLU A 68 12.77 -0.53 -1.00
C GLU A 68 14.11 -0.61 -1.72
N ALA A 69 14.11 -0.94 -3.01
CA ALA A 69 15.32 -0.97 -3.82
C ALA A 69 15.96 0.42 -3.93
N ARG A 70 15.16 1.46 -4.16
CA ARG A 70 15.62 2.85 -4.21
C ARG A 70 16.18 3.35 -2.88
N ILE A 71 15.58 2.94 -1.75
CA ILE A 71 16.10 3.26 -0.41
C ILE A 71 17.50 2.65 -0.24
N LYS A 72 17.68 1.37 -0.57
CA LYS A 72 19.00 0.70 -0.49
C LYS A 72 20.05 1.39 -1.37
N GLU A 73 19.67 1.84 -2.57
CA GLU A 73 20.56 2.58 -3.45
C GLU A 73 20.96 3.94 -2.83
N VAL A 74 20.01 4.66 -2.23
CA VAL A 74 20.28 5.93 -1.54
C VAL A 74 21.20 5.71 -0.34
N GLU A 75 20.97 4.68 0.47
CA GLU A 75 21.81 4.32 1.61
C GLU A 75 23.26 4.05 1.17
N ALA A 76 23.46 3.19 0.16
CA ALA A 76 24.79 2.88 -0.37
C ALA A 76 25.49 4.13 -0.91
N ASN A 77 24.76 4.99 -1.64
CA ASN A 77 25.29 6.25 -2.15
C ASN A 77 25.68 7.22 -1.01
N MET A 78 24.91 7.25 0.09
CA MET A 78 25.24 8.06 1.26
C MET A 78 26.49 7.55 1.97
N GLU A 79 26.64 6.23 2.14
CA GLU A 79 27.86 5.65 2.73
C GLU A 79 29.11 6.01 1.92
N VAL A 80 29.05 5.90 0.59
CA VAL A 80 30.17 6.27 -0.29
C VAL A 80 30.49 7.77 -0.19
N LYS A 81 29.46 8.64 -0.18
CA LYS A 81 29.66 10.08 -0.02
C LYS A 81 30.28 10.42 1.33
N LEU A 82 29.83 9.80 2.41
CA LEU A 82 30.39 9.98 3.76
C LEU A 82 31.85 9.54 3.82
N ALA A 83 32.19 8.38 3.25
CA ALA A 83 33.57 7.92 3.16
C ALA A 83 34.45 8.92 2.38
N ARG A 84 33.95 9.45 1.25
CA ARG A 84 34.66 10.46 0.47
C ARG A 84 34.88 11.75 1.27
N PHE A 85 33.84 12.26 1.94
CA PHE A 85 33.95 13.45 2.78
C PHE A 85 34.96 13.27 3.92
N LYS A 86 34.97 12.11 4.59
CA LYS A 86 35.98 11.80 5.61
C LYS A 86 37.40 11.89 5.06
N VAL A 87 37.64 11.29 3.89
CA VAL A 87 38.96 11.34 3.23
C VAL A 87 39.33 12.76 2.81
N GLU A 88 38.39 13.51 2.26
CA GLU A 88 38.61 14.90 1.83
C GLU A 88 38.96 15.81 3.01
N ILE A 89 38.23 15.67 4.12
CA ILE A 89 38.54 16.40 5.37
C ILE A 89 39.94 16.03 5.87
N ILE A 90 40.30 14.75 5.88
CA ILE A 90 41.64 14.32 6.31
C ILE A 90 42.73 14.96 5.44
N LYS A 91 42.54 15.01 4.11
CA LYS A 91 43.49 15.65 3.19
C LYS A 91 43.64 17.15 3.49
N TRP A 92 42.53 17.86 3.67
CA TRP A 92 42.54 19.28 4.01
C TRP A 92 43.24 19.54 5.35
N VAL A 93 42.90 18.77 6.39
CA VAL A 93 43.52 18.88 7.70
C VAL A 93 45.02 18.61 7.61
N ALA A 94 45.44 17.54 6.94
CA ALA A 94 46.87 17.23 6.76
C ALA A 94 47.61 18.36 6.03
N GLY A 95 47.04 18.90 4.95
CA GLY A 95 47.61 20.03 4.22
C GLY A 95 47.75 21.27 5.09
N PHE A 96 46.73 21.59 5.89
CA PHE A 96 46.78 22.70 6.84
C PHE A 96 47.86 22.50 7.91
N LEU A 97 47.96 21.30 8.49
CA LEU A 97 48.98 20.95 9.49
C LEU A 97 50.40 21.12 8.93
N ILE A 98 50.65 20.70 7.68
CA ILE A 98 51.96 20.87 7.04
C ILE A 98 52.27 22.36 6.82
N ALA A 99 51.28 23.13 6.34
CA ALA A 99 51.45 24.55 6.07
C ALA A 99 51.80 25.34 7.34
N GLN A 100 51.07 25.14 8.45
CA GLN A 100 51.38 25.82 9.72
C GLN A 100 52.77 25.43 10.25
N THR A 101 53.18 24.16 10.11
CA THR A 101 54.49 23.70 10.58
C THR A 101 55.61 24.34 9.77
N ALA A 102 55.45 24.46 8.45
CA ALA A 102 56.41 25.14 7.59
C ALA A 102 56.53 26.64 7.93
N ILE A 103 55.40 27.31 8.19
CA ILE A 103 55.37 28.72 8.61
C ILE A 103 56.13 28.90 9.93
N LEU A 104 55.82 28.10 10.96
CA LEU A 104 56.49 28.18 12.26
C LEU A 104 57.99 27.89 12.16
N ALA A 105 58.39 26.90 11.37
CA ALA A 105 59.81 26.58 11.14
C ALA A 105 60.55 27.74 10.45
N GLY A 106 59.92 28.39 9.47
CA GLY A 106 60.46 29.56 8.80
C GLY A 106 60.67 30.75 9.75
N ILE A 107 59.69 31.03 10.61
CA ILE A 107 59.80 32.07 11.64
C ILE A 107 60.96 31.75 12.60
N PHE A 108 61.05 30.51 13.07
CA PHE A 108 62.10 30.08 13.99
C PHE A 108 63.51 30.21 13.38
N ALA A 109 63.69 29.78 12.13
CA ALA A 109 64.97 29.92 11.42
C ALA A 109 65.35 31.40 11.18
N GLY A 110 64.36 32.25 10.87
CA GLY A 110 64.56 33.69 10.74
C GLY A 110 65.02 34.34 12.06
N LEU A 111 64.42 33.94 13.18
CA LEU A 111 64.83 34.41 14.52
C LEU A 111 66.25 33.93 14.86
N LEU A 112 66.59 32.66 14.62
CA LEU A 112 67.95 32.16 14.88
C LEU A 112 69.03 32.98 14.18
N ARG A 113 68.80 33.39 12.93
CA ARG A 113 69.74 34.20 12.14
C ARG A 113 69.88 35.66 12.63
N LEU A 114 68.94 36.15 13.43
CA LEU A 114 69.00 37.48 14.04
C LEU A 114 69.79 37.47 15.35
N PHE A 115 69.84 36.34 16.06
CA PHE A 115 70.46 36.23 17.39
C PHE A 115 71.83 35.53 17.40
N PHE A 116 72.20 34.82 16.34
CA PHE A 116 73.51 34.18 16.14
C PHE A 116 74.11 34.62 14.80
#